data_AF-A0A972EAK2-F1
#
_entry.id   AF-A0A972EAK2-F1
#
_cell.length_a   1.000
_cell.length_b   1.000
_cell.length_c   1.000
_cell.angle_alpha   90.00
_cell.angle_beta   90.00
_cell.angle_gamma   90.00
#
_symmetry.space_group_name_H-M   'P 1'
#
loop_
_entity.id
_entity.type
_entity.pdbx_description
1 polymer ?
#
loop_
_entity_poly.entity_id
_entity_poly.type
_entity_poly.pdbx_seq_one_letter_code
_entity_poly.pdbx_strand_id
1 'polypeptide(L)'
;DTLRFCRRFLTSDPREAGAKFYDPKGRQYDQMTQAARSGRQNIIEGSERSSTSKDTEMKLTDVARASLSELRGDYEIFILDRGQLPWSVHDPESKAVNAISLDEAPFTDDMVHESARHALEQRKKYARWLDSDDAVVVANVLLIILGRALKMLKRQKEAQGATFEETGGFSERLMTKRVETREKQKNEGSPECPQCGKPMRRRTSAKGDFWGCSAFPDCKGTRPA
;
A
#
# COMPACT_ATOMS: atom_id res chain seq x y z
N ASP A 1 -14.42 12.03 -5.74
CA ASP A 1 -15.77 12.60 -5.54
C ASP A 1 -16.10 13.05 -4.11
N THR A 2 -15.46 12.57 -3.05
CA THR A 2 -15.76 13.01 -1.65
C THR A 2 -15.77 14.51 -1.45
N LEU A 3 -14.74 15.24 -1.92
CA LEU A 3 -14.72 16.71 -1.83
C LEU A 3 -15.91 17.36 -2.56
N ARG A 4 -16.35 16.77 -3.68
CA ARG A 4 -17.54 17.25 -4.40
C ARG A 4 -18.81 16.94 -3.61
N PHE A 5 -18.93 15.76 -3.03
CA PHE A 5 -20.03 15.38 -2.14
C PHE A 5 -20.15 16.35 -0.97
N CYS A 6 -19.07 16.58 -0.22
CA CYS A 6 -19.07 17.47 0.93
C CYS A 6 -19.49 18.90 0.55
N ARG A 7 -18.97 19.44 -0.57
CA ARG A 7 -19.38 20.78 -1.06
C ARG A 7 -20.85 20.87 -1.48
N ARG A 8 -21.39 19.79 -2.05
CA ARG A 8 -22.78 19.76 -2.54
C ARG A 8 -23.78 19.57 -1.40
N PHE A 9 -23.46 18.73 -0.43
CA PHE A 9 -24.46 18.18 0.48
C PHE A 9 -24.20 18.47 1.95
N LEU A 10 -23.09 19.12 2.32
CA LEU A 10 -22.84 19.59 3.68
C LEU A 10 -22.74 21.13 3.68
N THR A 11 -23.18 21.76 4.75
CA THR A 11 -23.10 23.21 4.94
C THR A 11 -23.02 23.58 6.41
N SER A 12 -22.22 24.59 6.73
CA SER A 12 -22.23 25.23 8.05
C SER A 12 -23.21 26.40 8.15
N ASP A 13 -23.86 26.77 7.05
CA ASP A 13 -24.84 27.85 7.01
C ASP A 13 -26.25 27.30 7.28
N PRO A 14 -26.90 27.67 8.39
CA PRO A 14 -28.25 27.18 8.69
C PRO A 14 -29.29 27.59 7.65
N ARG A 15 -29.03 28.63 6.85
CA ARG A 15 -29.93 29.07 5.76
C ARG A 15 -29.92 28.09 4.58
N GLU A 16 -28.85 27.31 4.42
CA GLU A 16 -28.70 26.30 3.37
C GLU A 16 -29.11 24.88 3.83
N ALA A 17 -29.39 24.69 5.12
CA ALA A 17 -29.67 23.41 5.76
C ALA A 17 -30.91 22.66 5.24
N GLY A 18 -31.76 23.30 4.43
CA GLY A 18 -32.89 22.62 3.79
C GLY A 18 -32.42 21.65 2.70
N ALA A 19 -31.63 22.15 1.74
CA ALA A 19 -31.14 21.36 0.62
C ALA A 19 -29.90 20.52 0.98
N LYS A 20 -29.21 20.87 2.08
CA LYS A 20 -27.94 20.26 2.50
C LYS A 20 -27.99 19.81 3.95
N PHE A 21 -27.13 18.86 4.30
CA PHE A 21 -26.85 18.51 5.68
C PHE A 21 -26.26 19.69 6.45
N TYR A 22 -26.86 20.01 7.60
CA TYR A 22 -26.33 21.03 8.48
C TYR A 22 -25.19 20.48 9.35
N ASP A 23 -23.98 20.96 9.09
CA ASP A 23 -22.77 20.69 9.85
C ASP A 23 -22.25 22.00 10.45
N PRO A 24 -22.82 22.44 11.60
CA PRO A 24 -22.60 23.79 12.15
C PRO A 24 -21.12 24.10 12.44
N LYS A 25 -20.32 23.06 12.69
CA LYS A 25 -18.89 23.21 13.02
C LYS A 25 -17.98 22.77 11.88
N GLY A 26 -18.52 22.38 10.73
CA GLY A 26 -17.74 21.85 9.61
C GLY A 26 -16.96 20.57 9.94
N ARG A 27 -17.30 19.89 11.04
CA ARG A 27 -16.50 18.77 11.54
C ARG A 27 -16.63 17.56 10.63
N GLN A 28 -17.86 17.25 10.19
CA GLN A 28 -18.11 16.13 9.29
C GLN A 28 -17.46 16.40 7.93
N TYR A 29 -17.53 17.66 7.45
CA TYR A 29 -16.84 18.07 6.23
C TYR A 29 -15.33 17.82 6.32
N ASP A 30 -14.69 18.27 7.39
CA ASP A 30 -13.25 18.14 7.58
C ASP A 30 -12.82 16.68 7.74
N GLN A 31 -13.55 15.90 8.54
CA GLN A 31 -13.27 14.48 8.74
C GLN A 31 -13.31 13.69 7.43
N MET A 32 -14.41 13.81 6.68
CA MET A 32 -14.57 13.09 5.42
C MET A 32 -13.52 13.50 4.38
N THR A 33 -13.25 14.81 4.26
CA THR A 33 -12.27 15.29 3.28
C THR A 33 -10.84 14.90 3.65
N GLN A 34 -10.50 14.90 4.95
CA GLN A 34 -9.19 14.48 5.43
C GLN A 34 -8.98 12.97 5.29
N ALA A 35 -9.99 12.16 5.62
CA ALA A 35 -9.95 10.71 5.44
C ALA A 35 -9.74 10.33 3.96
N ALA A 36 -10.43 11.00 3.04
CA ALA A 36 -10.25 10.81 1.60
C ALA A 36 -8.82 11.17 1.13
N ARG A 37 -8.29 12.30 1.60
CA ARG A 37 -6.94 12.77 1.28
C ARG A 37 -5.87 11.83 1.83
N SER A 38 -5.97 11.47 3.11
CA SER A 38 -5.07 10.54 3.79
C SER A 38 -5.05 9.19 3.10
N GLY A 39 -6.22 8.62 2.77
CA GLY A 39 -6.32 7.35 2.06
C GLY A 39 -5.55 7.35 0.74
N ARG A 40 -5.77 8.37 -0.11
CA ARG A 40 -5.04 8.54 -1.37
C ARG A 40 -3.54 8.74 -1.15
N GLN A 41 -3.16 9.61 -0.20
CA GLN A 41 -1.77 10.00 0.01
C GLN A 41 -0.92 8.80 0.45
N ASN A 42 -1.43 8.00 1.39
CA ASN A 42 -0.72 6.81 1.87
C ASN A 42 -0.58 5.71 0.80
N ILE A 43 -1.52 5.60 -0.16
CA ILE A 43 -1.36 4.70 -1.33
C ILE A 43 -0.18 5.15 -2.19
N ILE A 44 -0.08 6.46 -2.46
CA ILE A 44 1.00 7.04 -3.27
C ILE A 44 2.34 6.83 -2.57
N GLU A 45 2.45 7.25 -1.31
CA GLU A 45 3.69 7.12 -0.54
C GLU A 45 4.08 5.64 -0.36
N GLY A 46 3.12 4.75 -0.13
CA GLY A 46 3.37 3.30 -0.06
C GLY A 46 3.98 2.76 -1.35
N SER A 47 3.42 3.18 -2.50
CA SER A 47 3.91 2.79 -3.83
C SER A 47 5.33 3.29 -4.10
N GLU A 48 5.66 4.52 -3.69
CA GLU A 48 7.02 5.08 -3.80
C GLU A 48 8.04 4.33 -2.93
N ARG A 49 7.61 3.75 -1.82
CA ARG A 49 8.46 2.93 -0.94
C ARG A 49 8.59 1.48 -1.39
N SER A 50 7.82 1.03 -2.37
CA SER A 50 7.75 -0.39 -2.75
C SER A 50 9.08 -1.00 -3.19
N SER A 51 9.99 -0.21 -3.76
CA SER A 51 11.32 -0.66 -4.19
C SER A 51 12.38 -0.57 -3.08
N THR A 52 12.15 0.25 -2.05
CA THR A 52 13.17 0.60 -1.04
C THR A 52 12.87 0.05 0.35
N SER A 53 11.59 -0.08 0.72
CA SER A 53 11.17 -0.59 2.03
C SER A 53 9.78 -1.25 1.95
N LYS A 54 9.79 -2.59 1.88
CA LYS A 54 8.55 -3.40 1.92
C LYS A 54 7.77 -3.24 3.22
N ASP A 55 8.45 -3.12 4.36
CA ASP A 55 7.80 -2.86 5.65
C ASP A 55 7.05 -1.52 5.65
N THR A 56 7.68 -0.46 5.14
CA THR A 56 7.05 0.86 5.06
C THR A 56 5.90 0.88 4.04
N GLU A 57 6.08 0.24 2.88
CA GLU A 57 5.02 0.04 1.89
C GLU A 57 3.77 -0.62 2.52
N MET A 58 3.96 -1.70 3.28
CA MET A 58 2.86 -2.41 3.95
C MET A 58 2.18 -1.56 5.02
N LYS A 59 2.95 -0.83 5.84
CA LYS A 59 2.41 0.07 6.87
C LYS A 59 1.56 1.18 6.26
N LEU A 60 2.06 1.85 5.22
CA LEU A 60 1.32 2.91 4.53
C LEU A 60 0.07 2.36 3.84
N THR A 61 0.15 1.17 3.24
CA THR A 61 -1.02 0.48 2.66
C THR A 61 -2.09 0.21 3.73
N ASP A 62 -1.69 -0.15 4.95
CA ASP A 62 -2.62 -0.36 6.07
C ASP A 62 -3.24 0.95 6.58
N VAL A 63 -2.46 2.03 6.69
CA VAL A 63 -2.95 3.37 7.04
C VAL A 63 -3.94 3.86 5.99
N ALA A 64 -3.65 3.68 4.70
CA ALA A 64 -4.57 4.02 3.62
C ALA A 64 -5.91 3.29 3.77
N ARG A 65 -5.85 1.98 4.05
CA ARG A 65 -7.05 1.16 4.28
C ARG A 65 -7.84 1.65 5.49
N ALA A 66 -7.18 2.01 6.59
CA ALA A 66 -7.83 2.56 7.78
C ALA A 66 -8.57 3.87 7.46
N SER A 67 -7.90 4.83 6.80
CA SER A 67 -8.53 6.10 6.41
C SER A 67 -9.72 5.91 5.46
N LEU A 68 -9.64 5.00 4.49
CA LEU A 68 -10.78 4.71 3.61
C LEU A 68 -11.91 3.95 4.31
N SER A 69 -11.60 3.17 5.34
CA SER A 69 -12.61 2.48 6.16
C SER A 69 -13.38 3.46 7.04
N GLU A 70 -12.68 4.44 7.62
CA GLU A 70 -13.29 5.55 8.35
C GLU A 70 -14.23 6.34 7.43
N LEU A 71 -13.73 6.75 6.25
CA LEU A 71 -14.55 7.44 5.25
C LEU A 71 -15.78 6.62 4.81
N ARG A 72 -15.64 5.29 4.69
CA ARG A 72 -16.77 4.41 4.38
C ARG A 72 -17.82 4.46 5.50
N GLY A 73 -17.38 4.43 6.76
CA GLY A 73 -18.26 4.59 7.93
C GLY A 73 -18.98 5.93 7.94
N ASP A 74 -18.31 7.02 7.54
CA ASP A 74 -18.94 8.35 7.44
C ASP A 74 -20.11 8.36 6.45
N TYR A 75 -19.98 7.72 5.29
CA TYR A 75 -21.08 7.60 4.32
C TYR A 75 -22.23 6.73 4.86
N GLU A 76 -21.91 5.67 5.58
CA GLU A 76 -22.91 4.80 6.21
C GLU A 76 -23.72 5.57 7.26
N ILE A 77 -23.05 6.29 8.15
CA ILE A 77 -23.69 7.16 9.15
C ILE A 77 -24.51 8.26 8.46
N PHE A 78 -24.00 8.88 7.40
CA PHE A 78 -24.71 9.91 6.64
C PHE A 78 -26.07 9.42 6.10
N ILE A 79 -26.13 8.17 5.65
CA ILE A 79 -27.36 7.54 5.15
C ILE A 79 -28.31 7.23 6.31
N LEU A 80 -27.79 6.66 7.40
CA LEU A 80 -28.58 6.26 8.58
C LEU A 80 -29.19 7.47 9.31
N ASP A 81 -28.47 8.57 9.43
CA ASP A 81 -28.95 9.81 10.07
C ASP A 81 -30.16 10.42 9.35
N ARG A 82 -30.39 10.04 8.08
CA ARG A 82 -31.57 10.41 7.29
C ARG A 82 -32.71 9.40 7.39
N GLY A 83 -32.60 8.41 8.27
CA GLY A 83 -33.58 7.33 8.40
C GLY A 83 -33.62 6.40 7.18
N GLN A 84 -32.59 6.41 6.33
CA GLN A 84 -32.48 5.52 5.17
C GLN A 84 -31.48 4.41 5.44
N LEU A 85 -31.53 3.36 4.63
CA LEU A 85 -30.60 2.24 4.72
C LEU A 85 -29.63 2.28 3.53
N PRO A 86 -28.36 1.86 3.72
CA PRO A 86 -27.50 1.54 2.61
C PRO A 86 -28.16 0.52 1.67
N TRP A 87 -27.95 0.67 0.36
CA TRP A 87 -28.51 -0.26 -0.61
C TRP A 87 -28.10 -1.69 -0.30
N SER A 88 -29.09 -2.58 -0.28
CA SER A 88 -28.86 -4.01 -0.17
C SER A 88 -27.94 -4.50 -1.28
N VAL A 89 -27.16 -5.54 -1.03
CA VAL A 89 -26.39 -6.23 -2.08
C VAL A 89 -27.30 -6.83 -3.17
N HIS A 90 -28.59 -7.00 -2.88
CA HIS A 90 -29.59 -7.48 -3.83
C HIS A 90 -30.28 -6.36 -4.62
N ASP A 91 -30.07 -5.10 -4.22
CA ASP A 91 -30.63 -3.91 -4.86
C ASP A 91 -30.15 -3.77 -6.32
N PRO A 92 -31.02 -3.42 -7.29
CA PRO A 92 -30.63 -3.24 -8.68
C PRO A 92 -29.53 -2.19 -8.89
N GLU A 93 -29.57 -1.08 -8.15
CA GLU A 93 -28.58 -0.01 -8.21
C GLU A 93 -27.24 -0.50 -7.68
N SER A 94 -27.25 -1.22 -6.54
CA SER A 94 -26.05 -1.83 -5.97
C SER A 94 -25.40 -2.83 -6.94
N LYS A 95 -26.19 -3.69 -7.57
CA LYS A 95 -25.72 -4.63 -8.59
C LYS A 95 -25.13 -3.92 -9.80
N ALA A 96 -25.80 -2.88 -10.30
CA ALA A 96 -25.35 -2.10 -11.44
C ALA A 96 -24.00 -1.40 -11.17
N VAL A 97 -23.83 -0.77 -10.00
CA VAL A 97 -22.55 -0.15 -9.61
C VAL A 97 -21.44 -1.19 -9.50
N ASN A 98 -21.73 -2.37 -8.92
CA ASN A 98 -20.74 -3.44 -8.79
C ASN A 98 -20.36 -4.09 -10.12
N ALA A 99 -21.26 -4.09 -11.12
CA ALA A 99 -21.01 -4.63 -12.45
C ALA A 99 -20.06 -3.74 -13.28
N ILE A 100 -19.84 -2.48 -12.90
CA ILE A 100 -18.93 -1.58 -13.60
C ILE A 100 -17.49 -2.08 -13.47
N SER A 101 -16.87 -2.38 -14.60
CA SER A 101 -15.44 -2.70 -14.69
C SER A 101 -14.64 -1.46 -15.05
N LEU A 102 -13.51 -1.29 -14.37
CA LEU A 102 -12.52 -0.27 -14.72
C LEU A 102 -11.68 -0.77 -15.88
N ASP A 103 -11.34 0.10 -16.82
CA ASP A 103 -10.48 -0.26 -17.94
C ASP A 103 -9.04 -0.40 -17.46
N GLU A 104 -8.26 -1.16 -18.22
CA GLU A 104 -6.82 -1.23 -18.03
C GLU A 104 -6.18 0.16 -18.24
N ALA A 105 -5.06 0.39 -17.55
CA ALA A 105 -4.34 1.65 -17.53
C ALA A 105 -2.99 1.54 -18.26
N PRO A 106 -2.96 1.47 -19.61
CA PRO A 106 -1.73 1.32 -20.37
C PRO A 106 -1.07 2.69 -20.55
N PHE A 107 -0.44 3.22 -19.51
CA PHE A 107 0.29 4.48 -19.58
C PHE A 107 1.76 4.21 -19.92
N THR A 108 2.30 4.83 -20.96
CA THR A 108 3.67 4.55 -21.42
C THR A 108 4.51 5.78 -21.71
N ASP A 109 3.89 6.92 -22.03
CA ASP A 109 4.59 8.14 -22.46
C ASP A 109 4.23 9.32 -21.54
N ASP A 110 3.07 9.94 -21.73
CA ASP A 110 2.61 11.07 -20.91
C ASP A 110 1.80 10.59 -19.69
N MET A 111 2.49 9.94 -18.75
CA MET A 111 1.86 9.33 -17.56
C MET A 111 0.90 10.26 -16.81
N VAL A 112 1.25 11.54 -16.63
CA VAL A 112 0.42 12.47 -15.86
C VAL A 112 -0.86 12.80 -16.61
N HIS A 113 -0.75 13.16 -17.89
CA HIS A 113 -1.92 13.47 -18.70
C HIS A 113 -2.79 12.24 -18.94
N GLU A 114 -2.19 11.12 -19.33
CA GLU A 114 -2.89 9.87 -19.65
C GLU A 114 -3.63 9.32 -18.44
N SER A 115 -3.01 9.34 -17.26
CA SER A 115 -3.67 8.90 -16.02
C SER A 115 -4.82 9.81 -15.61
N ALA A 116 -4.67 11.13 -15.76
CA ALA A 116 -5.74 12.08 -15.48
C ALA A 116 -6.94 11.89 -16.44
N ARG A 117 -6.66 11.78 -17.75
CA ARG A 117 -7.68 11.50 -18.77
C ARG A 117 -8.39 10.18 -18.50
N HIS A 118 -7.63 9.12 -18.20
CA HIS A 118 -8.18 7.82 -17.87
C HIS A 118 -9.06 7.89 -16.61
N ALA A 119 -8.61 8.55 -15.54
CA ALA A 119 -9.41 8.74 -14.33
C ALA A 119 -10.74 9.45 -14.61
N LEU A 120 -10.74 10.48 -15.46
CA LEU A 120 -11.96 11.16 -15.89
C LEU A 120 -12.90 10.23 -16.68
N GLU A 121 -12.36 9.40 -17.57
CA GLU A 121 -13.16 8.45 -18.35
C GLU A 121 -13.77 7.36 -17.46
N GLN A 122 -12.97 6.78 -16.56
CA GLN A 122 -13.48 5.80 -15.59
C GLN A 122 -14.55 6.40 -14.69
N ARG A 123 -14.42 7.68 -14.31
CA ARG A 123 -15.43 8.39 -13.51
C ARG A 123 -16.75 8.55 -14.26
N LYS A 124 -16.74 8.74 -15.59
CA LYS A 124 -17.98 8.84 -16.39
C LYS A 124 -18.85 7.59 -16.30
N LYS A 125 -18.25 6.41 -16.13
CA LYS A 125 -19.00 5.15 -15.95
C LYS A 125 -19.91 5.17 -14.71
N TYR A 126 -19.59 5.99 -13.72
CA TYR A 126 -20.39 6.16 -12.50
C TYR A 126 -21.24 7.45 -12.50
N ALA A 127 -21.21 8.24 -13.58
CA ALA A 127 -21.84 9.56 -13.66
C ALA A 127 -23.32 9.53 -13.28
N ARG A 128 -24.05 8.50 -13.73
CA ARG A 128 -25.47 8.28 -13.40
C ARG A 128 -25.77 8.45 -11.91
N TRP A 129 -24.90 7.94 -11.04
CA TRP A 129 -25.09 8.04 -9.58
C TRP A 129 -24.34 9.22 -8.98
N LEU A 130 -23.09 9.45 -9.39
CA LEU A 130 -22.24 10.48 -8.80
C LEU A 130 -22.71 11.91 -9.11
N ASP A 131 -23.45 12.09 -10.21
CA ASP A 131 -24.03 13.37 -10.61
C ASP A 131 -25.48 13.56 -10.13
N SER A 132 -26.08 12.54 -9.50
CA SER A 132 -27.41 12.65 -8.89
C SER A 132 -27.48 13.82 -7.92
N ASP A 133 -28.62 14.52 -7.88
CA ASP A 133 -28.94 15.56 -6.89
C ASP A 133 -29.42 14.97 -5.56
N ASP A 134 -29.70 13.67 -5.52
CA ASP A 134 -29.99 12.96 -4.28
C ASP A 134 -28.69 12.56 -3.56
N ALA A 135 -28.46 13.18 -2.39
CA ALA A 135 -27.30 12.92 -1.56
C ALA A 135 -27.19 11.46 -1.12
N VAL A 136 -28.31 10.77 -0.90
CA VAL A 136 -28.32 9.36 -0.47
C VAL A 136 -27.93 8.43 -1.63
N VAL A 137 -28.34 8.75 -2.86
CA VAL A 137 -27.87 8.04 -4.06
C VAL A 137 -26.35 8.20 -4.21
N VAL A 138 -25.84 9.42 -4.08
CA VAL A 138 -24.39 9.70 -4.18
C VAL A 138 -23.62 9.02 -3.04
N ALA A 139 -24.13 9.04 -1.81
CA ALA A 139 -23.51 8.38 -0.66
C ALA A 139 -23.44 6.86 -0.85
N ASN A 140 -24.51 6.23 -1.36
CA ASN A 140 -24.55 4.80 -1.61
C ASN A 140 -23.53 4.35 -2.68
N VAL A 141 -23.43 5.05 -3.81
CA VAL A 141 -22.41 4.71 -4.82
C VAL A 141 -20.99 4.88 -4.27
N LEU A 142 -20.73 5.91 -3.46
CA LEU A 142 -19.42 6.12 -2.83
C LEU A 142 -19.11 5.05 -1.79
N LEU A 143 -20.10 4.62 -1.00
CA LEU A 143 -19.99 3.50 -0.06
C LEU A 143 -19.57 2.20 -0.77
N ILE A 144 -20.16 1.92 -1.94
CA ILE A 144 -19.82 0.74 -2.75
C ILE A 144 -18.43 0.86 -3.35
N ILE A 145 -18.09 2.01 -3.95
CA ILE A 145 -16.75 2.26 -4.53
C ILE A 145 -15.67 2.10 -3.46
N LEU A 146 -15.87 2.67 -2.26
CA LEU A 146 -14.94 2.50 -1.14
C LEU A 146 -14.83 1.05 -0.70
N GLY A 147 -15.95 0.32 -0.63
CA GLY A 147 -15.94 -1.12 -0.34
C GLY A 147 -15.10 -1.93 -1.33
N ARG A 148 -15.16 -1.59 -2.62
CA ARG A 148 -14.34 -2.20 -3.67
C ARG A 148 -12.86 -1.85 -3.51
N ALA A 149 -12.54 -0.57 -3.28
CA ALA A 149 -11.17 -0.11 -3.05
C ALA A 149 -10.55 -0.78 -1.81
N LEU A 150 -11.29 -0.88 -0.70
CA LEU A 150 -10.86 -1.58 0.52
C LEU A 150 -10.56 -3.06 0.27
N LYS A 151 -11.37 -3.74 -0.56
CA LYS A 151 -11.13 -5.14 -0.94
C LYS A 151 -9.85 -5.28 -1.79
N MET A 152 -9.58 -4.33 -2.69
CA MET A 152 -8.33 -4.31 -3.49
C MET A 152 -7.12 -4.07 -2.60
N LEU A 153 -7.17 -3.09 -1.69
CA LEU A 153 -6.08 -2.81 -0.73
C LEU A 153 -5.82 -3.99 0.21
N LYS A 154 -6.89 -4.68 0.66
CA LYS A 154 -6.75 -5.90 1.46
C LYS A 154 -5.96 -6.97 0.70
N ARG A 155 -6.34 -7.26 -0.55
CA ARG A 155 -5.63 -8.23 -1.41
C ARG A 155 -4.18 -7.82 -1.68
N GLN A 156 -3.93 -6.52 -1.91
CA GLN A 156 -2.58 -6.00 -2.09
C GLN A 156 -1.73 -6.21 -0.83
N LYS A 157 -2.26 -5.93 0.36
CA LYS A 157 -1.57 -6.18 1.63
C LYS A 157 -1.24 -7.66 1.84
N GLU A 158 -2.19 -8.54 1.54
CA GLU A 158 -1.99 -10.00 1.60
C GLU A 158 -0.87 -10.45 0.65
N ALA A 159 -0.86 -9.95 -0.59
CA ALA A 159 0.18 -10.25 -1.56
C ALA A 159 1.56 -9.70 -1.17
N GLN A 160 1.61 -8.47 -0.64
CA GLN A 160 2.84 -7.86 -0.10
C GLN A 160 3.39 -8.66 1.08
N GLY A 161 2.53 -9.14 1.98
CA GLY A 161 2.89 -9.99 3.11
C GLY A 161 3.52 -11.31 2.68
N ALA A 162 2.89 -12.03 1.75
CA ALA A 162 3.44 -13.27 1.21
C ALA A 162 4.82 -13.04 0.55
N THR A 163 4.95 -11.97 -0.24
CA THR A 163 6.24 -11.62 -0.88
C THR A 163 7.32 -11.28 0.16
N PHE A 164 6.93 -10.64 1.26
CA PHE A 164 7.85 -10.30 2.35
C PHE A 164 8.34 -11.54 3.10
N GLU A 165 7.45 -12.50 3.37
CA GLU A 165 7.81 -13.79 3.97
C GLU A 165 8.79 -14.60 3.09
N GLU A 166 8.64 -14.56 1.77
CA GLU A 166 9.51 -15.29 0.84
C GLU A 166 10.87 -14.62 0.62
N THR A 167 10.90 -13.29 0.46
CA THR A 167 12.11 -12.57 -0.02
C THR A 167 12.86 -11.78 1.04
N GLY A 168 12.30 -11.69 2.25
CA GLY A 168 12.85 -10.89 3.34
C GLY A 168 12.89 -9.38 3.04
N GLY A 169 13.35 -8.61 4.02
CA GLY A 169 13.43 -7.15 3.92
C GLY A 169 14.57 -6.65 3.03
N PHE A 170 14.47 -5.40 2.54
CA PHE A 170 15.58 -4.76 1.83
C PHE A 170 16.84 -4.64 2.71
N SER A 171 16.67 -4.24 3.98
CA SER A 171 17.77 -4.17 4.96
C SER A 171 18.42 -5.52 5.22
N GLU A 172 17.64 -6.59 5.24
CA GLU A 172 18.12 -7.97 5.40
C GLU A 172 18.97 -8.38 4.20
N ARG A 173 18.48 -8.14 2.98
CA ARG A 173 19.25 -8.38 1.74
C ARG A 173 20.55 -7.58 1.69
N LEU A 174 20.52 -6.31 2.09
CA LEU A 174 21.73 -5.49 2.20
C LEU A 174 22.69 -6.03 3.27
N MET A 175 22.18 -6.53 4.39
CA MET A 175 23.00 -7.15 5.42
C MET A 175 23.67 -8.42 4.89
N THR A 176 22.94 -9.29 4.20
CA THR A 176 23.49 -10.49 3.54
C THR A 176 24.59 -10.10 2.55
N LYS A 177 24.36 -9.11 1.69
CA LYS A 177 25.37 -8.62 0.73
C LYS A 177 26.60 -8.03 1.43
N ARG A 178 26.43 -7.35 2.57
CA ARG A 178 27.53 -6.84 3.40
C ARG A 178 28.34 -7.99 4.01
N VAL A 179 27.68 -9.05 4.48
CA VAL A 179 28.36 -10.24 5.00
C VAL A 179 29.14 -10.93 3.89
N GLU A 180 28.54 -11.19 2.73
CA GLU A 180 29.21 -11.79 1.57
C GLU A 180 30.43 -10.99 1.11
N THR A 181 30.31 -9.65 1.06
CA THR A 181 31.42 -8.77 0.67
C THR A 181 32.55 -8.85 1.70
N ARG A 182 32.24 -8.86 3.00
CA ARG A 182 33.22 -9.04 4.06
C ARG A 182 33.89 -10.41 4.00
N GLU A 183 33.16 -11.47 3.69
CA GLU A 183 33.73 -12.80 3.51
C GLU A 183 34.63 -12.89 2.29
N LYS A 184 34.25 -12.29 1.16
CA LYS A 184 35.10 -12.17 -0.03
C LYS A 184 36.40 -11.44 0.28
N GLN A 185 36.33 -10.27 0.91
CA GLN A 185 37.53 -9.51 1.32
C GLN A 185 38.39 -10.30 2.31
N LYS A 186 37.78 -11.04 3.24
CA LYS A 186 38.51 -11.87 4.21
C LYS A 186 39.22 -13.07 3.57
N ASN A 187 38.72 -13.55 2.43
CA ASN A 187 39.30 -14.64 1.66
C ASN A 187 40.20 -14.14 0.52
N GLU A 188 40.27 -12.84 0.26
CA GLU A 188 41.13 -12.25 -0.78
C GLU A 188 42.60 -12.40 -0.36
N GLY A 189 43.37 -13.14 -1.16
CA GLY A 189 44.75 -13.53 -0.82
C GLY A 189 44.87 -14.77 0.09
N SER A 190 43.77 -15.45 0.40
CA SER A 190 43.83 -16.73 1.13
C SER A 190 44.26 -17.88 0.21
N PRO A 191 45.24 -18.71 0.63
CA PRO A 191 45.61 -19.90 -0.13
C PRO A 191 44.51 -20.97 -0.04
N GLU A 192 44.41 -21.81 -1.07
CA GLU A 192 43.51 -22.96 -1.06
C GLU A 192 44.01 -24.07 -0.14
N CYS A 193 43.07 -24.74 0.52
CA CYS A 193 43.35 -25.86 1.40
C CYS A 193 43.81 -27.09 0.61
N PRO A 194 44.95 -27.72 0.95
CA PRO A 194 45.48 -28.87 0.21
C PRO A 194 44.62 -30.14 0.34
N GLN A 195 43.69 -30.18 1.30
CA GLN A 195 42.82 -31.35 1.54
C GLN A 195 41.46 -31.25 0.87
N CYS A 196 40.91 -30.05 0.67
CA CYS A 196 39.54 -29.88 0.17
C CYS A 196 39.33 -28.70 -0.79
N GLY A 197 40.37 -27.95 -1.14
CA GLY A 197 40.31 -26.80 -2.05
C GLY A 197 39.63 -25.54 -1.49
N LYS A 198 38.96 -25.61 -0.33
CA LYS A 198 38.30 -24.44 0.29
C LYS A 198 39.33 -23.37 0.73
N PRO A 199 38.96 -22.06 0.74
CA PRO A 199 39.85 -20.99 1.18
C PRO A 199 40.29 -21.17 2.63
N MET A 200 41.52 -20.77 2.96
CA MET A 200 42.08 -20.89 4.31
C MET A 200 42.00 -19.57 5.09
N ARG A 201 41.89 -19.66 6.42
CA ARG A 201 41.92 -18.48 7.32
C ARG A 201 43.24 -18.43 8.05
N ARG A 202 43.87 -17.25 8.10
CA ARG A 202 45.07 -17.03 8.92
C ARG A 202 44.71 -17.10 10.39
N ARG A 203 45.44 -17.90 11.16
CA ARG A 203 45.26 -18.13 12.59
C ARG A 203 46.61 -17.98 13.28
N THR A 204 46.61 -17.47 14.49
CA THR A 204 47.84 -17.31 15.29
C THR A 204 47.95 -18.45 16.29
N SER A 205 49.14 -19.04 16.39
CA SER A 205 49.49 -20.05 17.40
C SER A 205 50.69 -19.59 18.23
N ALA A 206 50.99 -20.31 19.32
CA ALA A 206 52.21 -20.09 20.09
C ALA A 206 53.50 -20.24 19.27
N LYS A 207 53.46 -20.91 18.11
CA LYS A 207 54.60 -21.11 17.19
C LYS A 207 54.61 -20.12 16.01
N GLY A 208 53.69 -19.16 15.98
CA GLY A 208 53.52 -18.20 14.89
C GLY A 208 52.20 -18.36 14.15
N ASP A 209 52.01 -17.52 13.13
CA ASP A 209 50.84 -17.55 12.26
C ASP A 209 50.87 -18.77 11.32
N PHE A 210 49.70 -19.32 11.01
CA PHE A 210 49.50 -20.38 10.03
C PHE A 210 48.14 -20.23 9.34
N TRP A 211 47.99 -20.82 8.16
CA TRP A 211 46.70 -20.93 7.48
C TRP A 211 46.00 -22.21 7.93
N GLY A 212 44.77 -22.10 8.42
CA GLY A 212 43.90 -23.25 8.73
C GLY A 212 42.67 -23.27 7.82
N CYS A 213 42.19 -24.45 7.44
CA CYS A 213 41.00 -24.59 6.58
C CYS A 213 39.79 -23.83 7.16
N SER A 214 39.04 -23.13 6.30
CA SER A 214 37.78 -22.47 6.69
C SER A 214 36.69 -23.46 7.12
N ALA A 215 36.78 -24.73 6.73
CA ALA A 215 35.82 -25.79 7.05
C ALA A 215 36.20 -26.65 8.26
N PHE A 216 37.11 -26.21 9.12
CA PHE A 216 37.36 -26.87 10.42
C PHE A 216 36.08 -26.83 11.29
N PRO A 217 35.69 -27.93 11.97
CA PRO A 217 36.44 -29.17 12.24
C PRO A 217 36.37 -30.26 11.16
N ASP A 218 35.48 -30.12 10.18
CA ASP A 218 35.24 -31.13 9.14
C ASP A 218 36.44 -31.33 8.20
N CYS A 219 37.27 -30.29 8.05
CA CYS A 219 38.58 -30.38 7.39
C CYS A 219 39.67 -29.80 8.30
N LYS A 220 40.72 -30.60 8.54
CA LYS A 220 41.85 -30.24 9.41
C LYS A 220 43.09 -29.76 8.63
N GLY A 221 42.96 -29.45 7.35
CA GLY A 221 44.08 -29.01 6.51
C GLY A 221 44.70 -27.69 6.99
N THR A 222 46.03 -27.64 7.04
CA THR A 222 46.83 -26.48 7.47
C THR A 222 47.97 -26.18 6.49
N ARG A 223 48.41 -24.92 6.39
CA ARG A 223 49.61 -24.50 5.65
C ARG A 223 50.41 -23.48 6.51
N PRO A 224 51.75 -23.41 6.37
CA PRO A 224 52.54 -22.33 6.96
C PRO A 224 52.06 -20.96 6.45
N ALA A 225 52.02 -19.94 7.32
CA ALA A 225 51.59 -18.59 6.94
C ALA A 225 52.53 -17.91 5.95
#